data_AF-A0A9Q0NSS9-F1
#
_entry.id   AF-A0A9Q0NSS9-F1
#
_cell.length_a   1.000
_cell.length_b   1.000
_cell.length_c   1.000
_cell.angle_alpha   90.00
_cell.angle_beta   90.00
_cell.angle_gamma   90.00
#
_symmetry.space_group_name_H-M   'P 1'
#
loop_
_entity.id
_entity.type
_entity.pdbx_description
1 polymer ?
#
loop_
_entity_poly.entity_id
_entity_poly.type
_entity_poly.pdbx_seq_one_letter_code
_entity_poly.pdbx_strand_id
1 'polypeptide(L)'
;MVPVTSLSRLLYNTFPDNWLDRALHTGLFDYDVFFVGLPASRAAAGNGFVTTDVLISQVLPFVKGSPKYGGVMLWNKYTDDQSGYSSRIKDSV
;
A
#
# COMPACT_ATOMS: atom_id res chain seq x y z
N MET A 1 -28.17 15.50 17.89
CA MET A 1 -27.70 16.34 16.77
C MET A 1 -26.20 16.41 16.86
N VAL A 2 -25.47 15.61 16.08
CA VAL A 2 -24.00 15.48 16.15
C VAL A 2 -23.40 16.57 15.24
N PRO A 3 -22.33 17.28 15.63
CA PRO A 3 -21.80 18.40 14.85
C PRO A 3 -21.31 17.94 13.48
N VAL A 4 -21.75 18.64 12.42
CA VAL A 4 -21.43 18.34 11.01
C VAL A 4 -19.93 18.49 10.69
N THR A 5 -19.13 19.03 11.63
CA THR A 5 -17.66 19.11 11.53
C THR A 5 -16.95 17.76 11.70
N SER A 6 -17.64 16.68 12.09
CA SER A 6 -17.06 15.34 12.22
C SER A 6 -17.12 14.51 10.94
N LEU A 7 -17.86 14.96 9.92
CA LEU A 7 -18.11 14.20 8.69
C LEU A 7 -17.08 14.46 7.57
N SER A 8 -16.35 15.57 7.62
CA SER A 8 -15.27 15.86 6.67
C SER A 8 -13.99 15.07 6.93
N ARG A 9 -13.83 14.47 8.12
CA ARG A 9 -12.70 13.60 8.47
C ARG A 9 -12.87 12.14 8.05
N LEU A 10 -14.06 11.77 7.58
CA LEU A 10 -14.41 10.40 7.17
C LEU A 10 -14.39 10.19 5.65
N LEU A 11 -14.08 11.22 4.86
CA LEU A 11 -14.17 11.18 3.39
C LEU A 11 -12.84 11.46 2.68
N TYR A 12 -11.70 11.41 3.37
CA TYR A 12 -10.40 11.47 2.71
C TYR A 12 -9.43 10.44 3.31
N ASN A 13 -9.77 9.16 3.07
CA ASN A 13 -8.83 8.06 3.25
C ASN A 13 -7.88 8.05 2.05
N THR A 14 -6.90 8.97 2.03
CA THR A 14 -5.67 8.72 1.28
C THR A 14 -4.99 7.54 1.95
N PHE A 15 -4.97 6.40 1.27
CA PHE A 15 -4.14 5.28 1.69
C PHE A 15 -2.68 5.76 1.66
N PRO A 16 -1.88 5.53 2.73
CA PRO A 16 -2.23 4.85 3.98
C PRO A 16 -2.77 5.81 5.07
N ASP A 17 -3.67 5.31 5.94
CA ASP A 17 -4.35 6.09 6.97
C ASP A 17 -3.86 5.81 8.41
N ASN A 18 -4.31 6.64 9.35
CA ASN A 18 -3.90 6.60 10.77
C ASN A 18 -4.45 5.37 11.52
N TRP A 19 -5.40 4.63 10.94
CA TRP A 19 -5.88 3.38 11.51
C TRP A 19 -4.94 2.24 11.18
N LEU A 20 -4.45 2.20 9.94
CA LEU A 20 -3.43 1.27 9.52
C LEU A 20 -2.13 1.47 10.30
N ASP A 21 -1.66 2.71 10.46
CA ASP A 21 -0.46 3.03 11.25
C ASP A 21 -0.50 2.45 12.67
N ARG A 22 -1.64 2.64 13.35
CA ARG A 22 -1.86 2.12 14.71
C ARG A 22 -1.95 0.61 14.73
N ALA A 23 -2.63 -0.02 13.78
CA ALA A 23 -2.72 -1.48 13.71
C ALA A 23 -1.34 -2.15 13.53
N LEU A 24 -0.43 -1.51 12.77
CA LEU A 24 0.96 -1.97 12.60
C LEU A 24 1.76 -1.85 13.92
N HIS A 25 1.46 -0.84 14.76
CA HIS A 25 2.17 -0.59 16.02
C HIS A 25 1.63 -1.35 17.22
N THR A 26 0.32 -1.62 17.29
CA THR A 26 -0.31 -2.22 18.48
C THR A 26 -0.22 -3.75 18.53
N GLY A 27 0.36 -4.39 17.50
CA GLY A 27 0.37 -5.85 17.40
C GLY A 27 -1.03 -6.44 17.19
N LEU A 28 -1.96 -5.67 16.61
CA LEU A 28 -3.31 -6.16 16.30
C LEU A 28 -3.27 -7.40 15.41
N PHE A 29 -2.23 -7.47 14.57
CA PHE A 29 -1.87 -8.65 13.84
C PHE A 29 -0.56 -9.19 14.42
N ASP A 30 -0.60 -10.42 14.91
CA ASP A 30 0.57 -11.15 15.35
C ASP A 30 1.29 -11.75 14.11
N TYR A 31 1.98 -10.88 13.38
CA TYR A 31 2.88 -11.27 12.30
C TYR A 31 4.28 -10.74 12.58
N ASP A 32 5.30 -11.49 12.15
CA ASP A 32 6.69 -11.05 12.19
C ASP A 32 7.00 -10.08 11.06
N VAL A 33 6.47 -10.34 9.86
CA VAL A 33 6.70 -9.55 8.65
C VAL A 33 5.41 -9.40 7.84
N PHE A 34 5.20 -8.23 7.23
CA PHE A 34 4.12 -8.00 6.27
C PHE A 34 4.65 -7.52 4.91
N PHE A 35 3.87 -7.77 3.87
CA PHE A 35 4.15 -7.35 2.50
C PHE A 35 2.97 -6.55 1.94
N VAL A 36 3.26 -5.54 1.11
CA VAL A 36 2.23 -4.78 0.41
C VAL A 36 1.88 -5.52 -0.88
N GLY A 37 0.68 -6.12 -0.92
CA GLY A 37 0.18 -6.86 -2.08
C GLY A 37 -0.48 -5.94 -3.10
N LEU A 38 0.00 -5.95 -4.35
CA LEU A 38 -0.48 -5.07 -5.43
C LEU A 38 -0.58 -5.81 -6.77
N PRO A 39 -1.54 -5.43 -7.64
CA PRO A 39 -1.53 -5.91 -9.02
C PRO A 39 -0.40 -5.25 -9.81
N ALA A 40 0.37 -6.03 -10.57
CA ALA A 40 1.49 -5.54 -11.37
C ALA A 40 1.05 -4.71 -12.59
N SER A 41 -0.21 -4.80 -12.99
CA SER A 41 -0.78 -3.96 -14.05
C SER A 41 -2.25 -3.69 -13.83
N ARG A 42 -2.80 -2.67 -14.50
CA ARG A 42 -4.24 -2.44 -14.54
C ARG A 42 -5.02 -3.61 -15.17
N ALA A 43 -4.40 -4.39 -16.04
CA ALA A 43 -5.02 -5.58 -16.62
C ALA A 43 -5.10 -6.75 -15.61
N ALA A 44 -4.27 -6.73 -14.57
CA ALA A 44 -4.24 -7.77 -13.55
C ALA A 44 -5.39 -7.66 -12.53
N ALA A 45 -6.11 -6.54 -12.48
CA ALA A 45 -7.22 -6.34 -11.55
C ALA A 45 -8.23 -5.30 -12.06
N GLY A 46 -9.52 -5.53 -11.81
CA GLY A 46 -10.57 -4.55 -12.15
C GLY A 46 -10.46 -3.22 -11.39
N ASN A 47 -9.79 -3.21 -10.23
CA ASN A 47 -9.46 -2.02 -9.43
C ASN A 47 -8.22 -2.31 -8.55
N GLY A 48 -7.67 -1.29 -7.88
CA GLY A 48 -6.57 -1.45 -6.91
C GLY A 48 -5.16 -1.38 -7.51
N PHE A 49 -5.04 -1.07 -8.80
CA PHE A 49 -3.75 -0.78 -9.42
C PHE A 49 -3.22 0.58 -8.96
N VAL A 50 -1.99 0.57 -8.45
CA VAL A 50 -1.25 1.75 -8.04
C VAL A 50 -0.10 1.93 -9.02
N THR A 51 0.07 3.14 -9.58
CA THR A 51 1.24 3.44 -10.41
C THR A 51 2.53 3.42 -9.58
N THR A 52 3.64 2.99 -10.17
CA THR A 52 4.94 2.92 -9.49
C THR A 52 5.35 4.25 -8.84
N ASP A 53 5.04 5.38 -9.46
CA ASP A 53 5.37 6.72 -8.93
C ASP A 53 4.65 7.01 -7.61
N VAL A 54 3.38 6.60 -7.50
CA VAL A 54 2.57 6.72 -6.27
C VAL A 54 3.05 5.71 -5.22
N LEU A 55 3.36 4.49 -5.62
CA LEU A 55 3.93 3.48 -4.73
C LEU A 55 5.23 4.00 -4.09
N ILE A 56 6.16 4.53 -4.89
CA ILE A 56 7.46 5.01 -4.44
C ILE A 56 7.34 6.29 -3.59
N SER A 57 6.52 7.25 -4.00
CA SER A 57 6.47 8.56 -3.33
C SER A 57 5.57 8.62 -2.09
N GLN A 58 4.58 7.74 -1.98
CA GLN A 58 3.56 7.83 -0.92
C GLN A 58 3.47 6.56 -0.07
N VAL A 59 3.48 5.38 -0.69
CA VAL A 59 3.24 4.12 0.02
C VAL A 59 4.52 3.62 0.69
N LEU A 60 5.63 3.52 -0.04
CA LEU A 60 6.91 3.01 0.47
C LEU A 60 7.43 3.80 1.68
N PRO A 61 7.41 5.16 1.70
CA PRO A 61 7.88 5.93 2.86
C PRO A 61 7.09 5.63 4.14
N PHE A 62 5.79 5.35 4.01
CA PHE A 62 4.95 5.02 5.16
C PHE A 62 5.22 3.60 5.66
N VAL A 63 5.17 2.60 4.78
CA VAL A 63 5.31 1.19 5.20
C VAL A 63 6.72 0.87 5.69
N LYS A 64 7.76 1.50 5.10
CA LYS A 64 9.15 1.39 5.56
C LYS A 64 9.40 1.98 6.95
N GLY A 65 8.47 2.80 7.46
CA GLY A 65 8.52 3.26 8.85
C GLY A 65 8.26 2.15 9.87
N SER A 66 7.67 1.04 9.46
CA SER A 66 7.42 -0.12 10.33
C SER A 66 8.60 -1.10 10.28
N PRO A 67 9.15 -1.54 11.42
CA PRO A 67 10.23 -2.53 11.46
C PRO A 67 9.80 -3.92 10.95
N LYS A 68 8.50 -4.13 10.74
CA LYS A 68 7.93 -5.39 10.26
C LYS A 68 7.72 -5.41 8.73
N TYR A 69 8.10 -4.37 8.01
CA TYR A 69 7.93 -4.33 6.55
C TYR A 69 8.94 -5.25 5.85
N GLY A 70 8.43 -6.19 5.04
CA GLY A 70 9.23 -7.19 4.32
C GLY A 70 9.38 -6.96 2.82
N GLY A 71 8.55 -6.12 2.21
CA GLY A 71 8.61 -5.83 0.78
C GLY A 71 7.26 -5.68 0.10
N VAL A 72 7.27 -5.77 -1.23
CA VAL A 72 6.08 -5.71 -2.10
C VAL A 72 5.84 -7.10 -2.71
N MET A 73 4.58 -7.54 -2.69
CA MET A 73 4.13 -8.76 -3.37
C MET A 73 3.32 -8.37 -4.61
N LEU A 74 3.72 -8.87 -5.78
CA LEU A 74 3.07 -8.53 -7.05
C LEU A 74 2.22 -9.69 -7.58
N TRP A 75 0.97 -9.40 -7.92
CA TRP A 75 0.10 -10.29 -8.69
C TRP A 75 -0.05 -9.76 -10.13
N ASN A 76 0.39 -10.45 -11.18
CA ASN A 76 1.14 -11.70 -11.23
C ASN A 76 2.34 -11.57 -12.17
N LYS A 77 3.21 -12.59 -12.19
CA LYS A 77 4.43 -12.62 -13.01
C LYS A 77 4.18 -12.32 -14.49
N TYR A 78 3.11 -12.88 -15.08
CA TYR A 78 2.77 -12.66 -16.49
C TYR A 78 2.53 -11.17 -16.78
N THR A 79 1.73 -10.51 -15.95
CA THR A 79 1.45 -9.08 -16.10
C THR A 79 2.62 -8.18 -15.69
N ASP A 80 3.48 -8.66 -14.79
CA ASP A 80 4.71 -7.97 -14.41
C ASP A 80 5.70 -7.94 -15.57
N ASP A 81 5.88 -9.04 -16.29
CA ASP A 81 6.76 -9.11 -17.46
C ASP A 81 6.31 -8.16 -18.58
N GLN A 82 4.99 -8.00 -18.75
CA GLN A 82 4.43 -7.11 -19.76
C GLN A 82 4.53 -5.63 -19.39
N SER A 83 4.39 -5.31 -18.10
CA SER A 83 4.36 -3.93 -17.61
C SER A 83 5.72 -3.41 -17.14
N GLY A 84 6.65 -4.30 -16.81
CA GLY A 84 7.93 -3.99 -16.19
C GLY A 84 7.80 -3.44 -14.78
N TYR A 85 6.70 -3.72 -14.06
CA TYR A 85 6.38 -3.07 -12.79
C TYR A 85 7.47 -3.28 -11.73
N SER A 86 7.88 -4.53 -11.51
CA SER A 86 8.95 -4.90 -10.58
C SER A 86 10.27 -4.21 -10.87
N SER A 87 10.65 -4.13 -12.15
CA SER A 87 11.88 -3.48 -12.59
C SER A 87 11.91 -1.99 -12.25
N ARG A 88 10.75 -1.32 -12.30
CA ARG A 88 10.63 0.12 -12.01
C ARG A 88 10.64 0.45 -10.52
N ILE A 89 10.35 -0.52 -9.64
CA ILE A 89 10.30 -0.30 -8.20
C ILE A 89 11.48 -0.93 -7.46
N LYS A 90 12.24 -1.82 -8.10
CA LYS A 90 13.28 -2.66 -7.51
C LYS A 90 14.25 -1.90 -6.59
N ASP A 91 14.76 -0.75 -7.04
CA ASP A 91 15.75 0.02 -6.27
C ASP A 91 15.12 0.83 -5.13
N SER A 92 13.79 0.90 -5.08
CA SER A 92 13.03 1.60 -4.05
C SER A 92 12.46 0.70 -2.97
N VAL A 93 12.36 -0.62 -3.20
CA VAL A 93 11.80 -1.59 -2.22
C VAL A 93 12.81 -1.90 -1.14
#